data_AF-A0A536GR68-F1
#
_entry.id   AF-A0A536GR68-F1
#
_cell.length_a   1.000
_cell.length_b   1.000
_cell.length_c   1.000
_cell.angle_alpha   90.00
_cell.angle_beta   90.00
_cell.angle_gamma   90.00
#
_symmetry.space_group_name_H-M   'P 1'
#
loop_
_entity.id
_entity.type
_entity.pdbx_description
1 polymer ?
#
loop_
_entity_poly.entity_id
_entity_poly.type
_entity_poly.pdbx_seq_one_letter_code
_entity_poly.pdbx_strand_id
1 'polypeptide(L)'
;MTILKSDIDGPRDVYAKDAVLRITDQLKTKAQGQTLVMVGNGVQATAKPDHKVGEEVSGFTVTITVEGYGVAFDEKTVKQMLKSGLQHKLQSGAQLTSDVKLTYDAIDATTDGHVTLNGHASGFSIPVFLESNIRGHLKGMSPSKAHAFLQSLPNVVDARVTQSPFGLPWLPLFSSRISLKIQEVSGSPSS
;
A
#
# COMPACT_ATOMS: atom_id res chain seq x y z
N MET A 1 -45.94 35.39 -11.55
CA MET A 1 -45.26 34.84 -10.35
C MET A 1 -43.81 35.26 -10.43
N THR A 2 -43.23 35.78 -9.34
CA THR A 2 -41.81 36.14 -9.30
C THR A 2 -40.98 34.95 -8.86
N ILE A 3 -39.95 34.58 -9.62
CA ILE A 3 -39.08 33.45 -9.29
C ILE A 3 -38.21 33.79 -8.08
N LEU A 4 -38.27 32.99 -7.02
CA LEU A 4 -37.40 33.10 -5.85
C LEU A 4 -36.26 32.08 -5.92
N LYS A 5 -35.16 32.36 -5.22
CA LYS A 5 -34.02 31.45 -5.13
C LYS A 5 -34.40 30.11 -4.46
N SER A 6 -35.31 30.12 -3.51
CA SER A 6 -35.89 28.92 -2.88
C SER A 6 -36.64 28.03 -3.87
N ASP A 7 -37.22 28.60 -4.91
CA ASP A 7 -38.00 27.84 -5.91
C ASP A 7 -37.09 27.01 -6.82
N ILE A 8 -35.78 27.36 -6.88
CA ILE A 8 -34.74 26.62 -7.59
C ILE A 8 -33.98 25.69 -6.63
N ASP A 9 -33.58 26.22 -5.47
CA ASP A 9 -32.75 25.48 -4.51
C ASP A 9 -33.56 24.36 -3.81
N GLY A 10 -34.85 24.55 -3.54
CA GLY A 10 -35.70 23.54 -2.90
C GLY A 10 -35.80 22.23 -3.69
N PRO A 11 -36.24 22.26 -4.97
CA PRO A 11 -36.27 21.07 -5.82
C PRO A 11 -34.89 20.43 -6.02
N ARG A 12 -33.84 21.25 -6.17
CA ARG A 12 -32.45 20.75 -6.25
C ARG A 12 -32.10 19.96 -5.01
N ASP A 13 -32.34 20.49 -3.82
CA ASP A 13 -31.92 19.88 -2.56
C ASP A 13 -32.73 18.61 -2.25
N VAL A 14 -34.00 18.55 -2.64
CA VAL A 14 -34.81 17.33 -2.56
C VAL A 14 -34.28 16.26 -3.50
N TYR A 15 -34.04 16.60 -4.76
CA TYR A 15 -33.55 15.64 -5.76
C TYR A 15 -32.11 15.18 -5.47
N ALA A 16 -31.26 16.09 -4.99
CA ALA A 16 -29.86 15.83 -4.69
C ALA A 16 -29.70 14.75 -3.61
N LYS A 17 -30.57 14.68 -2.61
CA LYS A 17 -30.46 13.68 -1.53
C LYS A 17 -30.40 12.25 -2.05
N ASP A 18 -31.30 11.89 -2.95
CA ASP A 18 -31.36 10.52 -3.50
C ASP A 18 -30.36 10.33 -4.64
N ALA A 19 -30.20 11.34 -5.51
CA ALA A 19 -29.32 11.24 -6.67
C ALA A 19 -27.84 11.17 -6.29
N VAL A 20 -27.41 11.92 -5.26
CA VAL A 20 -26.01 11.90 -4.77
C VAL A 20 -25.64 10.51 -4.26
N LEU A 21 -26.52 9.88 -3.47
CA LEU A 21 -26.29 8.52 -2.97
C LEU A 21 -26.20 7.53 -4.14
N ARG A 22 -27.15 7.58 -5.07
CA ARG A 22 -27.19 6.68 -6.23
C ARG A 22 -25.93 6.80 -7.10
N ILE A 23 -25.47 8.00 -7.38
CA ILE A 23 -24.26 8.21 -8.18
C ILE A 23 -23.02 7.75 -7.42
N THR A 24 -22.95 8.02 -6.11
CA THR A 24 -21.85 7.54 -5.25
C THR A 24 -21.77 6.02 -5.28
N ASP A 25 -22.89 5.32 -5.19
CA ASP A 25 -22.93 3.84 -5.25
C ASP A 25 -22.60 3.29 -6.64
N GLN A 26 -23.01 3.99 -7.70
CA GLN A 26 -22.60 3.67 -9.06
C GLN A 26 -21.10 3.82 -9.25
N LEU A 27 -20.47 4.86 -8.70
CA LEU A 27 -19.02 5.05 -8.75
C LEU A 27 -18.30 3.93 -7.99
N LYS A 28 -18.78 3.57 -6.79
CA LYS A 28 -18.23 2.44 -6.02
C LYS A 28 -18.35 1.11 -6.76
N THR A 29 -19.48 0.88 -7.42
CA THR A 29 -19.69 -0.33 -8.23
C THR A 29 -18.76 -0.36 -9.44
N LYS A 30 -18.59 0.77 -10.12
CA LYS A 30 -17.66 0.92 -11.25
C LYS A 30 -16.19 0.76 -10.84
N ALA A 31 -15.85 1.08 -9.59
CA ALA A 31 -14.51 0.85 -9.05
C ALA A 31 -14.18 -0.65 -8.84
N GLN A 32 -15.16 -1.55 -8.91
CA GLN A 32 -14.94 -3.01 -8.91
C GLN A 32 -14.04 -3.52 -7.75
N GLY A 33 -14.18 -2.92 -6.56
CA GLY A 33 -13.40 -3.29 -5.38
C GLY A 33 -12.02 -2.63 -5.28
N GLN A 34 -11.67 -1.74 -6.21
CA GLN A 34 -10.54 -0.82 -6.07
C GLN A 34 -10.83 0.27 -5.04
N THR A 35 -9.77 0.90 -4.54
CA THR A 35 -9.91 2.09 -3.69
C THR A 35 -10.36 3.26 -4.55
N LEU A 36 -11.48 3.88 -4.18
CA LEU A 36 -12.04 5.03 -4.87
C LEU A 36 -11.78 6.30 -4.06
N VAL A 37 -11.18 7.30 -4.70
CA VAL A 37 -11.03 8.65 -4.16
C VAL A 37 -11.83 9.62 -5.00
N MET A 38 -12.69 10.39 -4.36
CA MET A 38 -13.52 11.38 -5.03
C MET A 38 -12.70 12.60 -5.43
N VAL A 39 -12.96 13.14 -6.62
CA VAL A 39 -12.32 14.37 -7.11
C VAL A 39 -12.99 15.57 -6.47
N GLY A 40 -12.20 16.51 -5.94
CA GLY A 40 -12.70 17.73 -5.31
C GLY A 40 -13.75 17.45 -4.23
N ASN A 41 -14.91 18.10 -4.32
CA ASN A 41 -16.02 17.93 -3.35
C ASN A 41 -16.89 16.69 -3.63
N GLY A 42 -16.49 15.80 -4.54
CA GLY A 42 -17.21 14.58 -4.87
C GLY A 42 -18.45 14.80 -5.75
N VAL A 43 -19.55 14.10 -5.44
CA VAL A 43 -20.79 14.19 -6.22
C VAL A 43 -21.54 15.48 -5.86
N GLN A 44 -21.85 16.29 -6.85
CA GLN A 44 -22.47 17.61 -6.70
C GLN A 44 -23.73 17.71 -7.56
N ALA A 45 -24.73 18.45 -7.05
CA ALA A 45 -25.94 18.79 -7.78
C ALA A 45 -25.91 20.27 -8.17
N THR A 46 -26.07 20.55 -9.46
CA THR A 46 -26.20 21.90 -10.00
C THR A 46 -27.60 22.09 -10.54
N ALA A 47 -28.14 23.31 -10.41
CA ALA A 47 -29.45 23.67 -10.91
C ALA A 47 -29.31 24.82 -11.90
N LYS A 48 -29.88 24.66 -13.09
CA LYS A 48 -29.89 25.67 -14.16
C LYS A 48 -31.34 25.98 -14.52
N PRO A 49 -31.89 27.12 -14.05
CA PRO A 49 -33.19 27.58 -14.49
C PRO A 49 -33.11 28.14 -15.92
N ASP A 50 -34.22 28.07 -16.67
CA ASP A 50 -34.38 28.70 -17.97
C ASP A 50 -34.65 30.23 -17.87
N HIS A 51 -35.16 30.68 -16.72
CA HIS A 51 -35.39 32.09 -16.38
C HIS A 51 -34.58 32.56 -15.17
N LYS A 52 -34.38 33.88 -15.03
CA LYS A 52 -33.58 34.45 -13.92
C LYS A 52 -34.41 34.63 -12.65
N VAL A 53 -33.74 34.54 -11.49
CA VAL A 53 -34.36 34.90 -10.21
C VAL A 53 -34.82 36.37 -10.25
N GLY A 54 -36.02 36.64 -9.75
CA GLY A 54 -36.65 37.97 -9.78
C GLY A 54 -37.43 38.27 -11.05
N GLU A 55 -37.37 37.42 -12.07
CA GLU A 55 -38.18 37.54 -13.28
C GLU A 55 -39.64 37.16 -12.99
N GLU A 56 -40.57 37.93 -13.55
CA GLU A 56 -42.00 37.62 -13.45
C GLU A 56 -42.44 36.82 -14.67
N VAL A 57 -42.84 35.58 -14.43
CA VAL A 57 -43.25 34.65 -15.49
C VAL A 57 -44.53 33.90 -15.10
N SER A 58 -45.17 33.27 -16.09
CA SER A 58 -46.31 32.37 -15.88
C SER A 58 -45.88 30.96 -15.49
N GLY A 59 -44.63 30.58 -15.75
CA GLY A 59 -44.01 29.30 -15.42
C GLY A 59 -42.54 29.29 -15.84
N PHE A 60 -41.76 28.37 -15.30
CA PHE A 60 -40.32 28.21 -15.60
C PHE A 60 -39.88 26.75 -15.41
N THR A 61 -38.74 26.38 -15.97
CA THR A 61 -38.15 25.05 -15.90
C THR A 61 -36.79 25.10 -15.21
N VAL A 62 -36.53 24.14 -14.31
CA VAL A 62 -35.21 23.96 -13.71
C VAL A 62 -34.62 22.64 -14.17
N THR A 63 -33.47 22.71 -14.84
CA THR A 63 -32.67 21.52 -15.13
C THR A 63 -31.74 21.25 -13.95
N ILE A 64 -31.88 20.09 -13.32
CA ILE A 64 -30.99 19.65 -12.23
C ILE A 64 -30.03 18.61 -12.79
N THR A 65 -28.73 18.88 -12.70
CA THR A 65 -27.67 17.96 -13.10
C THR A 65 -26.93 17.49 -11.86
N VAL A 66 -26.82 16.18 -11.68
CA VAL A 66 -26.05 15.59 -10.59
C VAL A 66 -24.92 14.79 -11.21
N GLU A 67 -23.68 15.12 -10.84
CA GLU A 67 -22.49 14.51 -11.39
C GLU A 67 -21.39 14.43 -10.34
N GLY A 68 -20.47 13.49 -10.51
CA GLY A 68 -19.31 13.36 -9.64
C GLY A 68 -18.24 12.53 -10.33
N TYR A 69 -17.00 12.87 -10.02
CA TYR A 69 -15.82 12.21 -10.56
C TYR A 69 -15.05 11.55 -9.41
N GLY A 70 -14.38 10.45 -9.72
CA GLY A 70 -13.52 9.75 -8.79
C GLY A 70 -12.47 8.96 -9.54
N VAL A 71 -11.32 8.80 -8.91
CA VAL A 71 -10.21 8.00 -9.42
C VAL A 71 -10.14 6.71 -8.63
N ALA A 72 -10.15 5.58 -9.33
CA ALA A 72 -10.05 4.26 -8.75
C ALA A 72 -8.63 3.71 -8.97
N PHE A 73 -8.04 3.10 -7.94
CA PHE A 73 -6.70 2.52 -8.03
C PHE A 73 -6.58 1.23 -7.20
N ASP A 74 -5.63 0.39 -7.62
CA ASP A 74 -5.33 -0.85 -6.91
C ASP A 74 -4.42 -0.61 -5.71
N GLU A 75 -4.93 -0.92 -4.52
CA GLU A 75 -4.20 -0.83 -3.26
C GLU A 75 -2.92 -1.67 -3.26
N LYS A 76 -2.92 -2.84 -3.92
CA LYS A 76 -1.73 -3.70 -3.97
C LYS A 76 -0.59 -3.02 -4.71
N THR A 77 -0.91 -2.34 -5.80
CA THR A 77 0.03 -1.55 -6.58
C THR A 77 0.64 -0.43 -5.73
N VAL A 78 -0.19 0.33 -4.98
CA VAL A 78 0.30 1.37 -4.07
C VAL A 78 1.23 0.79 -3.00
N LYS A 79 0.83 -0.29 -2.34
CA LYS A 79 1.68 -0.97 -1.33
C LYS A 79 2.99 -1.47 -1.92
N GLN A 80 2.97 -1.99 -3.15
CA GLN A 80 4.19 -2.43 -3.84
C GLN A 80 5.12 -1.24 -4.15
N MET A 81 4.57 -0.10 -4.57
CA MET A 81 5.35 1.13 -4.78
C MET A 81 5.98 1.63 -3.48
N LEU A 82 5.23 1.66 -2.37
CA LEU A 82 5.76 2.03 -1.05
C LEU A 82 6.87 1.10 -0.60
N LYS A 83 6.69 -0.22 -0.77
CA LYS A 83 7.71 -1.23 -0.43
C LYS A 83 8.97 -1.03 -1.27
N SER A 84 8.83 -0.79 -2.57
CA SER A 84 9.97 -0.51 -3.46
C SER A 84 10.69 0.77 -3.04
N GLY A 85 9.96 1.85 -2.75
CA GLY A 85 10.54 3.09 -2.24
C GLY A 85 11.32 2.90 -0.93
N LEU A 86 10.82 2.05 -0.03
CA LEU A 86 11.53 1.68 1.20
C LEU A 86 12.80 0.85 0.90
N GLN A 87 12.73 -0.11 -0.04
CA GLN A 87 13.87 -0.91 -0.46
C GLN A 87 15.00 -0.07 -1.08
N HIS A 88 14.67 0.98 -1.84
CA HIS A 88 15.65 1.90 -2.39
C HIS A 88 16.42 2.72 -1.35
N LYS A 89 15.91 2.83 -0.11
CA LYS A 89 16.59 3.50 1.00
C LYS A 89 17.53 2.57 1.77
N LEU A 90 17.56 1.28 1.46
CA LEU A 90 18.44 0.33 2.13
C LEU A 90 19.89 0.56 1.71
N GLN A 91 20.80 0.35 2.66
CA GLN A 91 22.23 0.31 2.36
C GLN A 91 22.56 -0.93 1.52
N SER A 92 23.62 -0.83 0.71
CA SER A 92 24.12 -1.98 -0.06
C SER A 92 24.41 -3.16 0.86
N GLY A 93 23.95 -4.36 0.48
CA GLY A 93 24.11 -5.57 1.28
C GLY A 93 23.11 -5.71 2.42
N ALA A 94 22.04 -4.90 2.47
CA ALA A 94 20.90 -5.10 3.36
C ALA A 94 19.65 -5.49 2.57
N GLN A 95 18.75 -6.22 3.24
CA GLN A 95 17.42 -6.57 2.74
C GLN A 95 16.36 -6.25 3.80
N LEU A 96 15.15 -5.94 3.34
CA LEU A 96 14.02 -5.66 4.21
C LEU A 96 13.52 -6.96 4.84
N THR A 97 13.16 -6.92 6.12
CA THR A 97 12.49 -8.02 6.82
C THR A 97 11.09 -8.27 6.27
N SER A 98 10.49 -9.39 6.66
CA SER A 98 9.11 -9.73 6.32
C SER A 98 8.07 -8.78 6.93
N ASP A 99 8.32 -8.28 8.15
CA ASP A 99 7.44 -7.35 8.85
C ASP A 99 7.66 -5.90 8.37
N VAL A 100 6.73 -5.41 7.54
CA VAL A 100 6.77 -4.06 6.95
C VAL A 100 5.42 -3.41 7.14
N LYS A 101 5.43 -2.18 7.65
CA LYS A 101 4.24 -1.36 7.84
C LYS A 101 4.10 -0.39 6.67
N LEU A 102 3.02 -0.54 5.90
CA LEU A 102 2.73 0.24 4.70
C LEU A 102 1.34 0.85 4.83
N THR A 103 1.26 2.17 4.95
CA THR A 103 0.01 2.93 5.02
C THR A 103 0.07 4.12 4.07
N TYR A 104 -1.08 4.66 3.71
CA TYR A 104 -1.17 5.84 2.87
C TYR A 104 -2.48 6.57 3.14
N ASP A 105 -2.48 7.86 2.81
CA ASP A 105 -3.66 8.71 2.82
C ASP A 105 -3.80 9.39 1.46
N ALA A 106 -5.02 9.50 0.96
CA ALA A 106 -5.28 10.24 -0.28
C ALA A 106 -5.26 11.75 0.02
N ILE A 107 -4.43 12.50 -0.71
CA ILE A 107 -4.34 13.95 -0.59
C ILE A 107 -5.31 14.61 -1.57
N ASP A 108 -5.24 14.20 -2.83
CA ASP A 108 -6.00 14.82 -3.92
C ASP A 108 -6.23 13.82 -5.05
N ALA A 109 -7.31 14.03 -5.81
CA ALA A 109 -7.62 13.31 -7.02
C ALA A 109 -8.13 14.29 -8.08
N THR A 110 -7.69 14.12 -9.32
CA THR A 110 -7.94 15.05 -10.42
C THR A 110 -8.76 14.38 -11.53
N THR A 111 -9.48 15.19 -12.31
CA THR A 111 -10.39 14.69 -13.37
C THR A 111 -9.67 14.03 -14.55
N ASP A 112 -8.36 14.25 -14.68
CA ASP A 112 -7.48 13.61 -15.66
C ASP A 112 -7.04 12.18 -15.25
N GLY A 113 -7.51 11.69 -14.09
CA GLY A 113 -7.27 10.33 -13.64
C GLY A 113 -6.05 10.17 -12.72
N HIS A 114 -5.41 11.26 -12.31
CA HIS A 114 -4.32 11.21 -11.35
C HIS A 114 -4.83 11.27 -9.90
N VAL A 115 -4.10 10.60 -9.01
CA VAL A 115 -4.31 10.66 -7.56
C VAL A 115 -2.96 10.89 -6.88
N THR A 116 -2.94 11.83 -5.94
CA THR A 116 -1.77 12.11 -5.10
C THR A 116 -1.99 11.46 -3.74
N LEU A 117 -1.05 10.60 -3.34
CA LEU A 117 -1.11 9.87 -2.07
C LEU A 117 0.07 10.29 -1.18
N ASN A 118 -0.21 10.49 0.10
CA ASN A 118 0.82 10.60 1.13
C ASN A 118 1.20 9.20 1.61
N GLY A 119 2.38 8.73 1.26
CA GLY A 119 2.84 7.37 1.56
C GLY A 119 3.66 7.28 2.84
N HIS A 120 3.33 6.32 3.70
CA HIS A 120 4.07 6.01 4.91
C HIS A 120 4.56 4.56 4.88
N ALA A 121 5.88 4.37 4.93
CA ALA A 121 6.51 3.05 4.89
C ALA A 121 7.59 2.95 5.97
N SER A 122 7.55 1.87 6.76
CA SER A 122 8.58 1.56 7.76
C SER A 122 8.76 0.05 7.90
N GLY A 123 9.93 -0.38 8.35
CA GLY A 123 10.28 -1.77 8.56
C GLY A 123 11.70 -1.90 9.06
N PHE A 124 12.13 -3.13 9.31
CA PHE A 124 13.50 -3.44 9.73
C PHE A 124 14.31 -3.97 8.55
N SER A 125 15.64 -3.83 8.63
CA SER A 125 16.56 -4.38 7.64
C SER A 125 17.53 -5.35 8.29
N ILE A 126 17.85 -6.42 7.58
CA ILE A 126 18.89 -7.39 7.95
C ILE A 126 19.97 -7.44 6.86
N PRO A 127 21.20 -7.82 7.20
CA PRO A 127 22.23 -8.09 6.20
C PRO A 127 21.78 -9.18 5.22
N VAL A 128 22.16 -9.03 3.95
CA VAL A 128 22.04 -10.08 2.95
C VAL A 128 23.12 -11.12 3.22
N PHE A 129 22.70 -12.30 3.63
CA PHE A 129 23.60 -13.44 3.80
C PHE A 129 23.75 -14.17 2.47
N LEU A 130 24.89 -13.97 1.81
CA LEU A 130 25.25 -14.71 0.60
C LEU A 130 25.60 -16.16 0.97
N GLU A 131 24.60 -17.06 0.91
CA GLU A 131 24.76 -18.45 1.33
C GLU A 131 25.89 -19.18 0.60
N SER A 132 26.15 -18.84 -0.66
CA SER A 132 27.28 -19.38 -1.43
C SER A 132 28.63 -19.04 -0.80
N ASN A 133 28.81 -17.79 -0.37
CA ASN A 133 30.04 -17.32 0.28
C ASN A 133 30.19 -17.92 1.66
N ILE A 134 29.11 -17.96 2.45
CA ILE A 134 29.10 -18.56 3.79
C ILE A 134 29.45 -20.05 3.70
N ARG A 135 28.75 -20.82 2.86
CA ARG A 135 29.07 -22.24 2.62
C ARG A 135 30.48 -22.41 2.07
N GLY A 136 30.93 -21.47 1.25
CA GLY A 136 32.29 -21.40 0.72
C GLY A 136 33.34 -21.36 1.84
N HIS A 137 33.10 -20.52 2.85
CA HIS A 137 33.98 -20.33 3.99
C HIS A 137 33.96 -21.52 4.97
N LEU A 138 32.80 -22.17 5.13
CA LEU A 138 32.62 -23.30 6.05
C LEU A 138 33.35 -24.60 5.63
N LYS A 139 33.75 -24.74 4.36
CA LYS A 139 34.39 -25.96 3.83
C LYS A 139 35.60 -26.37 4.66
N GLY A 140 35.63 -27.63 5.11
CA GLY A 140 36.76 -28.19 5.85
C GLY A 140 36.98 -27.62 7.25
N MET A 141 36.17 -26.66 7.72
CA MET A 141 36.24 -26.19 9.10
C MET A 141 35.82 -27.30 10.07
N SER A 142 36.35 -27.31 11.29
CA SER A 142 35.78 -28.13 12.35
C SER A 142 34.38 -27.61 12.74
N PRO A 143 33.47 -28.45 13.26
CA PRO A 143 32.14 -28.00 13.70
C PRO A 143 32.19 -26.83 14.69
N SER A 144 33.16 -26.84 15.61
CA SER A 144 33.37 -25.75 16.58
C SER A 144 33.79 -24.44 15.93
N LYS A 145 34.73 -24.48 14.96
CA LYS A 145 35.17 -23.29 14.21
C LYS A 145 34.06 -22.75 13.31
N ALA A 146 33.31 -23.64 12.67
CA ALA A 146 32.14 -23.29 11.87
C ALA A 146 31.08 -22.58 12.71
N HIS A 147 30.76 -23.12 13.89
CA HIS A 147 29.84 -22.49 14.83
C HIS A 147 30.32 -21.10 15.25
N ALA A 148 31.58 -20.96 15.66
CA ALA A 148 32.15 -19.67 16.05
C ALA A 148 32.11 -18.64 14.91
N PHE A 149 32.42 -19.05 13.68
CA PHE A 149 32.29 -18.19 12.50
C PHE A 149 30.85 -17.75 12.27
N LEU A 150 29.88 -18.67 12.29
CA LEU A 150 28.46 -18.33 12.10
C LEU A 150 27.95 -17.38 13.19
N GLN A 151 28.35 -17.59 14.45
CA GLN A 151 28.00 -16.73 15.58
C GLN A 151 28.62 -15.33 15.46
N SER A 152 29.74 -15.19 14.74
CA SER A 152 30.40 -13.90 14.52
C SER A 152 29.76 -13.05 13.42
N LEU A 153 28.82 -13.62 12.64
CA LEU A 153 28.14 -12.89 11.59
C LEU A 153 27.22 -11.80 12.18
N PRO A 154 27.06 -10.66 11.49
CA PRO A 154 26.25 -9.55 11.99
C PRO A 154 24.79 -9.98 12.18
N ASN A 155 24.20 -9.58 13.30
CA ASN A 155 22.81 -9.85 13.68
C ASN A 155 22.46 -11.35 13.84
N VAL A 156 23.46 -12.22 14.00
CA VAL A 156 23.24 -13.63 14.39
C VAL A 156 23.20 -13.75 15.91
N VAL A 157 22.08 -14.20 16.44
CA VAL A 157 21.89 -14.43 17.88
C VAL A 157 22.15 -15.87 18.30
N ASP A 158 21.92 -16.83 17.40
CA ASP A 158 22.15 -18.25 17.62
C ASP A 158 22.65 -18.90 16.33
N ALA A 159 23.57 -19.86 16.46
CA ALA A 159 24.09 -20.64 15.35
C ALA A 159 24.10 -22.12 15.73
N ARG A 160 23.67 -23.00 14.82
CA ARG A 160 23.72 -24.44 15.03
C ARG A 160 24.41 -25.15 13.88
N VAL A 161 25.33 -26.03 14.21
CA VAL A 161 26.03 -26.89 13.25
C VAL A 161 25.67 -28.35 13.57
N THR A 162 25.04 -29.03 12.61
CA THR A 162 24.73 -30.46 12.69
C THR A 162 25.37 -31.19 11.51
N GLN A 163 25.75 -32.44 11.72
CA GLN A 163 26.38 -33.30 10.70
C GLN A 163 25.63 -34.61 10.59
N SER A 164 25.48 -35.12 9.37
CA SER A 164 24.87 -36.42 9.07
C SER A 164 25.56 -37.08 7.86
N PRO A 165 25.56 -38.43 7.74
CA PRO A 165 24.98 -39.41 8.68
C PRO A 165 25.82 -39.65 9.94
N PHE A 166 27.11 -39.30 9.94
CA PHE A 166 28.01 -39.43 11.09
C PHE A 166 28.74 -38.10 11.35
N GLY A 167 29.09 -37.82 12.61
CA GLY A 167 29.85 -36.63 13.00
C GLY A 167 31.33 -36.75 12.66
N LEU A 168 31.78 -36.06 11.60
CA LEU A 168 33.18 -36.03 11.20
C LEU A 168 33.92 -34.88 11.91
N PRO A 169 35.25 -34.97 12.14
CA PRO A 169 36.01 -33.90 12.77
C PRO A 169 36.04 -32.58 11.96
N TRP A 170 35.69 -32.65 10.67
CA TRP A 170 35.59 -31.51 9.75
C TRP A 170 34.26 -31.51 8.98
N LEU A 171 33.83 -30.33 8.54
CA LEU A 171 32.73 -30.14 7.61
C LEU A 171 33.13 -30.59 6.19
N PRO A 172 32.16 -31.00 5.35
CA PRO A 172 32.42 -31.42 3.98
C PRO A 172 33.27 -30.42 3.18
N LEU A 173 34.16 -30.94 2.33
CA LEU A 173 35.02 -30.12 1.47
C LEU A 173 34.28 -29.50 0.28
N PHE A 174 33.08 -30.01 -0.05
CA PHE A 174 32.24 -29.51 -1.13
C PHE A 174 31.07 -28.73 -0.54
N SER A 175 30.90 -27.47 -0.93
CA SER A 175 29.80 -26.61 -0.46
C SER A 175 28.41 -27.15 -0.85
N SER A 176 28.32 -27.97 -1.90
CA SER A 176 27.11 -28.70 -2.28
C SER A 176 26.64 -29.72 -1.25
N ARG A 177 27.50 -30.09 -0.28
CA ARG A 177 27.19 -30.97 0.85
C ARG A 177 26.91 -30.20 2.15
N ILE A 178 26.85 -28.86 2.09
CA ILE A 178 26.53 -28.00 3.23
C ILE A 178 25.21 -27.31 2.94
N SER A 179 24.22 -27.53 3.78
CA SER A 179 22.93 -26.84 3.74
C SER A 179 22.92 -25.72 4.78
N LEU A 180 22.61 -24.50 4.36
CA LEU A 180 22.44 -23.36 5.25
C LEU A 180 20.94 -23.06 5.35
N LYS A 181 20.46 -22.79 6.56
CA LYS A 181 19.11 -22.30 6.81
C LYS A 181 19.21 -21.07 7.67
N ILE A 182 18.64 -19.97 7.21
CA ILE A 182 18.63 -18.69 7.91
C ILE A 182 17.18 -18.45 8.33
N GLN A 183 16.97 -18.14 9.60
CA GLN A 183 15.66 -17.93 10.18
C GLN A 183 15.66 -16.61 10.93
N GLU A 184 14.64 -15.78 10.68
CA GLU A 184 14.37 -14.61 11.52
C GLU A 184 13.89 -15.11 12.88
N VAL A 185 14.53 -14.66 13.96
CA VAL A 185 14.03 -14.93 15.31
C VAL A 185 12.97 -13.88 15.59
N SER A 186 11.70 -14.26 15.45
CA SER A 186 10.58 -13.43 15.85
C SER A 186 10.57 -13.31 17.38
N GLY A 187 11.25 -12.30 17.91
CA GLY A 187 10.94 -11.82 19.25
C GLY A 187 9.57 -11.16 19.17
N SER A 188 8.55 -11.75 19.80
CA SER A 188 7.30 -11.03 20.03
C SER A 188 7.63 -9.65 20.60
N PRO A 189 7.10 -8.55 20.05
CA PRO A 189 7.28 -7.25 20.68
C PRO A 189 6.70 -7.38 22.07
N SER A 190 7.53 -7.15 23.09
CA SER A 190 7.05 -7.01 24.46
C SER A 190 6.06 -5.84 24.47
N SER A 191 4.80 -6.17 24.75
CA SER A 191 3.72 -5.23 25.02
C SER A 191 4.06 -4.26 26.15
#